data_AF-A0A7S4PYX2-F1
#
_entry.id   AF-A0A7S4PYX2-F1
#
_cell.length_a   1.000
_cell.length_b   1.000
_cell.length_c   1.000
_cell.angle_alpha   90.00
_cell.angle_beta   90.00
_cell.angle_gamma   90.00
#
_symmetry.space_group_name_H-M   'P 1'
#
loop_
_entity.id
_entity.type
_entity.pdbx_description
1 polymer ?
#
loop_
_entity_poly.entity_id
_entity_poly.type
_entity_poly.pdbx_seq_one_letter_code
_entity_poly.pdbx_strand_id
1 'polypeptide(L)'
;DDHRLWQRALLPREVADLRERLEAHLSAAADVQAPEAVVAALAAAGAPAVRRPAGDTCPICFDVVAALAGSECCRGCGRNLHRECLEQWQAAAAVSSGAAAAVSCPLCRAELAPPPAGSGPAASSRIAVGQPLPRRVNLAALSEMHRQPSTLEETYPETYQWIERRAQIAAQGAQDSVGQSANAAAGPGPTSPAPTDSSATAAAAGPASGP
;
A
#
# COMPACT_ATOMS: atom_id res chain seq x y z
N ASP A 1 4.97 31.71 -0.48
CA ASP A 1 5.48 30.34 -0.59
C ASP A 1 5.76 29.76 0.80
N ASP A 2 4.95 28.80 1.23
CA ASP A 2 5.14 28.09 2.50
C ASP A 2 6.10 26.93 2.28
N HIS A 3 7.25 26.97 2.95
CA HIS A 3 8.32 26.01 2.76
C HIS A 3 8.02 24.60 3.23
N ARG A 4 6.92 24.44 3.94
CA ARG A 4 6.40 23.15 4.38
C ARG A 4 5.87 22.31 3.22
N LEU A 5 5.46 22.93 2.11
CA LEU A 5 4.88 22.23 0.96
C LEU A 5 5.87 21.34 0.21
N TRP A 6 7.17 21.64 0.31
CA TRP A 6 8.24 20.88 -0.35
C TRP A 6 9.10 20.04 0.61
N GLN A 7 8.77 20.03 1.90
CA GLN A 7 9.45 19.18 2.87
C GLN A 7 8.88 17.76 2.82
N ARG A 8 9.77 16.75 2.85
CA ARG A 8 9.37 15.34 2.93
C ARG A 8 8.76 14.95 4.28
N ALA A 9 9.09 15.71 5.33
CA ALA A 9 8.55 15.55 6.67
C ALA A 9 8.60 16.89 7.39
N LEU A 10 7.54 17.18 8.15
CA LEU A 10 7.44 18.39 8.97
C LEU A 10 8.24 18.21 10.27
N LEU A 11 8.96 19.25 10.69
CA LEU A 11 9.60 19.25 12.01
C LEU A 11 8.53 19.34 13.11
N PRO A 12 8.78 18.80 14.32
CA PRO A 12 7.81 18.85 15.42
C PRO A 12 7.27 20.26 15.73
N ARG A 13 8.13 21.29 15.61
CA ARG A 13 7.74 22.70 15.78
C ARG A 13 6.79 23.19 14.69
N GLU A 14 7.00 22.76 13.44
CA GLU A 14 6.14 23.13 12.31
C GLU A 14 4.78 22.43 12.39
N VAL A 15 4.76 21.18 12.84
CA VAL A 15 3.52 20.46 13.16
C VAL A 15 2.73 21.19 14.26
N ALA A 16 3.41 21.66 15.30
CA ALA A 16 2.76 22.41 16.38
C ALA A 16 2.15 23.73 15.87
N ASP A 17 2.90 24.53 15.10
CA ASP A 17 2.39 25.79 14.51
C ASP A 17 1.24 25.55 13.53
N LEU A 18 1.28 24.48 12.71
CA LEU A 18 0.17 24.10 11.84
C LEU A 18 -1.09 23.77 12.65
N ARG A 19 -0.96 23.01 13.75
CA ARG A 19 -2.09 22.68 14.61
C ARG A 19 -2.72 23.92 15.23
N GLU A 20 -1.91 24.84 15.75
CA GLU A 20 -2.39 26.09 16.36
C GLU A 20 -3.16 26.96 15.35
N ARG A 21 -2.62 27.12 14.14
CA ARG A 21 -3.30 27.86 13.06
C ARG A 21 -4.60 27.17 12.63
N LEU A 22 -4.58 25.84 12.53
CA LEU A 22 -5.78 25.07 12.20
C LEU A 22 -6.84 25.21 13.31
N GLU A 23 -6.48 25.16 14.59
CA GLU A 23 -7.42 25.36 15.70
C GLU A 23 -8.04 26.77 15.67
N ALA A 24 -7.23 27.80 15.38
CA ALA A 24 -7.71 29.17 15.19
C ALA A 24 -8.66 29.31 13.98
N HIS A 25 -8.42 28.56 12.89
CA HIS A 25 -9.26 28.57 11.70
C HIS A 25 -10.45 27.62 11.77
N LEU A 26 -10.39 26.53 12.51
CA LEU A 26 -11.51 25.60 12.73
C LEU A 26 -12.67 26.31 13.45
N SER A 27 -12.34 27.27 14.32
CA SER A 27 -13.34 28.16 14.94
C SER A 27 -14.02 29.10 13.93
N ALA A 28 -13.40 29.34 12.77
CA ALA A 28 -13.94 30.16 11.68
C ALA A 28 -14.51 29.34 10.51
N ALA A 29 -14.12 28.07 10.36
CA ALA A 29 -14.47 27.17 9.27
C ALA A 29 -15.59 26.19 9.66
N ALA A 30 -16.66 26.70 10.27
CA ALA A 30 -17.84 25.89 10.63
C ALA A 30 -18.47 25.16 9.42
N ASP A 31 -18.18 25.64 8.21
CA ASP A 31 -18.73 25.13 6.94
C ASP A 31 -17.95 23.94 6.36
N VAL A 32 -16.73 23.67 6.82
CA VAL A 32 -15.92 22.54 6.31
C VAL A 32 -16.26 21.29 7.09
N GLN A 33 -17.33 20.61 6.67
CA GLN A 33 -17.77 19.36 7.27
C GLN A 33 -17.26 18.15 6.48
N ALA A 34 -16.89 17.10 7.21
CA ALA A 34 -16.62 15.81 6.58
C ALA A 34 -17.91 15.29 5.91
N PRO A 35 -17.81 14.57 4.77
CA PRO A 35 -18.97 13.97 4.13
C PRO A 35 -19.76 13.09 5.11
N GLU A 36 -21.09 13.10 5.01
CA GLU A 36 -21.97 12.38 5.94
C GLU A 36 -21.60 10.89 6.05
N ALA A 37 -21.21 10.25 4.94
CA ALA A 37 -20.76 8.86 4.94
C ALA A 37 -19.53 8.62 5.84
N VAL A 38 -18.60 9.58 5.90
CA VAL A 38 -17.40 9.50 6.75
C VAL A 38 -17.78 9.68 8.21
N VAL A 39 -18.66 10.63 8.51
CA VAL A 39 -19.17 10.86 9.87
C VAL A 39 -19.95 9.65 10.37
N ALA A 40 -20.87 9.13 9.56
CA ALA A 40 -21.66 7.94 9.87
C ALA A 40 -20.78 6.71 10.09
N ALA A 41 -19.75 6.51 9.26
CA ALA A 41 -18.83 5.40 9.43
C ALA A 41 -17.96 5.52 10.70
N LEU A 42 -17.56 6.73 11.07
CA LEU A 42 -16.84 6.97 12.33
C LEU A 42 -17.77 6.76 13.54
N ALA A 43 -19.03 7.17 13.45
CA ALA A 43 -20.04 6.94 14.48
C ALA A 43 -20.37 5.44 14.62
N ALA A 44 -20.57 4.73 13.51
CA ALA A 44 -20.81 3.28 13.48
C ALA A 44 -19.58 2.48 13.95
N ALA A 45 -18.38 3.04 13.76
CA ALA A 45 -17.20 2.50 14.38
C ALA A 45 -17.32 2.54 15.92
N GLY A 46 -17.86 3.60 16.51
CA GLY A 46 -17.96 3.72 17.95
C GLY A 46 -16.60 3.93 18.64
N ALA A 47 -16.60 3.92 19.97
CA ALA A 47 -15.40 4.21 20.75
C ALA A 47 -14.30 3.14 20.55
N PRO A 48 -13.01 3.53 20.50
CA PRO A 48 -11.92 2.57 20.46
C PRO A 48 -11.92 1.68 21.70
N ALA A 49 -11.69 0.39 21.53
CA ALA A 49 -11.51 -0.51 22.65
C ALA A 49 -10.29 -0.10 23.48
N VAL A 50 -10.34 -0.32 24.78
CA VAL A 50 -9.26 0.03 25.69
C VAL A 50 -8.49 -1.22 26.08
N ARG A 51 -7.15 -1.14 26.15
CA ARG A 51 -6.34 -2.28 26.61
C ARG A 51 -6.68 -2.61 28.06
N ARG A 52 -7.12 -3.84 28.30
CA ARG A 52 -7.41 -4.35 29.64
C ARG A 52 -6.13 -4.60 30.45
N PRO A 53 -6.21 -4.62 31.78
CA PRO A 53 -5.10 -5.05 32.63
C PRO A 53 -4.61 -6.47 32.31
N ALA A 54 -3.38 -6.78 32.74
CA ALA A 54 -2.90 -8.16 32.82
C ALA A 54 -3.68 -8.92 33.91
N GLY A 55 -3.62 -10.26 33.89
CA GLY A 55 -4.33 -11.12 34.83
C GLY A 55 -5.58 -11.79 34.27
N ASP A 56 -6.08 -11.34 33.12
CA ASP A 56 -7.12 -12.05 32.37
C ASP A 56 -6.57 -13.38 31.81
N THR A 57 -7.41 -14.41 31.79
CA THR A 57 -7.09 -15.70 31.16
C THR A 57 -7.02 -15.57 29.63
N CYS A 58 -6.03 -16.17 28.99
CA CYS A 58 -5.93 -16.30 27.54
C CYS A 58 -7.00 -17.29 27.04
N PRO A 59 -7.85 -16.93 26.06
CA PRO A 59 -8.92 -17.82 25.57
C PRO A 59 -8.41 -18.99 24.72
N ILE A 60 -7.11 -19.06 24.43
CA ILE A 60 -6.51 -20.09 23.57
C ILE A 60 -5.91 -21.21 24.43
N CYS A 61 -5.05 -20.87 25.39
CA CYS A 61 -4.41 -21.85 26.28
C CYS A 61 -5.11 -21.99 27.64
N PHE A 62 -6.04 -21.10 27.98
CA PHE A 62 -6.71 -21.03 29.29
C PHE A 62 -5.80 -20.71 30.48
N ASP A 63 -4.58 -20.23 30.23
CA ASP A 63 -3.66 -19.72 31.26
C ASP A 63 -3.73 -18.20 31.44
N VAL A 64 -3.30 -17.71 32.59
CA VAL A 64 -3.28 -16.28 32.92
C VAL A 64 -2.22 -15.53 32.09
N VAL A 65 -2.60 -14.39 31.50
CA VAL A 65 -1.66 -13.46 30.88
C VAL A 65 -1.03 -12.60 31.97
N ALA A 66 0.06 -13.11 32.57
CA ALA A 66 0.71 -12.51 33.73
C ALA A 66 1.49 -11.22 33.43
N ALA A 67 2.02 -11.08 32.21
CA ALA A 67 2.83 -9.94 31.80
C ALA A 67 2.32 -9.32 30.50
N LEU A 68 2.38 -7.99 30.42
CA LEU A 68 2.06 -7.26 29.20
C LEU A 68 3.18 -7.36 28.15
N ALA A 69 4.42 -7.52 28.62
CA ALA A 69 5.57 -7.78 27.77
C ALA A 69 5.43 -9.16 27.11
N GLY A 70 5.43 -9.20 25.77
CA GLY A 70 5.18 -10.44 25.02
C GLY A 70 3.70 -10.84 24.90
N SER A 71 2.78 -10.00 25.36
CA SER A 71 1.35 -10.16 25.08
C SER A 71 0.89 -9.25 23.95
N GLU A 72 -0.12 -9.70 23.22
CA GLU A 72 -0.85 -8.92 22.24
C GLU A 72 -2.27 -8.69 22.73
N CYS A 73 -2.86 -7.54 22.41
CA CYS A 73 -4.23 -7.24 22.79
C CYS A 73 -5.14 -7.15 21.56
N CYS A 74 -6.35 -7.69 21.70
CA CYS A 74 -7.37 -7.57 20.65
C CYS A 74 -7.86 -6.12 20.54
N ARG A 75 -7.80 -5.54 19.33
CA ARG A 75 -8.29 -4.18 19.06
C ARG A 75 -9.80 -4.02 19.15
N GLY A 76 -10.57 -5.11 19.11
CA GLY A 76 -12.02 -5.09 19.25
C GLY A 76 -12.51 -5.12 20.70
N CYS A 77 -11.94 -5.99 21.55
CA CYS A 77 -12.42 -6.18 22.93
C CYS A 77 -11.41 -5.76 24.01
N GLY A 78 -10.18 -5.45 23.64
CA GLY A 78 -9.14 -4.99 24.55
C GLY A 78 -8.42 -6.06 25.37
N ARG A 79 -8.82 -7.33 25.25
CA ARG A 79 -8.25 -8.42 26.06
C ARG A 79 -6.87 -8.82 25.58
N ASN A 80 -5.98 -9.13 26.53
CA ASN A 80 -4.61 -9.59 26.26
C ASN A 80 -4.61 -11.10 25.96
N LEU A 81 -3.74 -11.51 25.05
CA LEU A 81 -3.42 -12.88 24.68
C LEU A 81 -1.89 -13.03 24.69
N HIS A 82 -1.39 -14.23 24.98
CA HIS A 82 0.04 -14.51 24.74
C HIS A 82 0.33 -14.44 23.25
N ARG A 83 1.44 -13.81 22.87
CA ARG A 83 1.84 -13.68 21.46
C ARG A 83 1.95 -15.04 20.77
N GLU A 84 2.57 -16.02 21.43
CA GLU A 84 2.74 -17.37 20.88
C GLU A 84 1.39 -18.06 20.62
N CYS A 85 0.44 -17.92 21.54
CA CYS A 85 -0.92 -18.44 21.34
C CYS A 85 -1.59 -17.78 20.13
N LEU A 86 -1.41 -16.48 19.96
CA LEU A 86 -1.98 -15.75 18.84
C LEU A 86 -1.34 -16.16 17.49
N GLU A 87 -0.03 -16.35 17.45
CA GLU A 87 0.70 -16.82 16.27
C GLU A 87 0.24 -18.22 15.85
N GLN A 88 0.09 -19.14 16.81
CA GLN A 88 -0.45 -20.48 16.55
C GLN A 88 -1.89 -20.44 16.03
N TRP A 89 -2.73 -19.57 16.62
CA TRP A 89 -4.10 -19.36 16.17
C TRP A 89 -4.15 -18.86 14.72
N GLN A 90 -3.30 -17.90 14.38
CA GLN A 90 -3.20 -17.38 13.02
C GLN A 90 -2.71 -18.45 12.03
N ALA A 91 -1.70 -19.24 12.41
CA ALA A 91 -1.19 -20.32 11.59
C ALA A 91 -2.27 -21.39 11.31
N ALA A 92 -3.03 -21.80 12.34
CA ALA A 92 -4.11 -22.77 12.19
C ALA A 92 -5.26 -22.25 11.30
N ALA A 93 -5.59 -20.96 11.42
CA ALA A 93 -6.59 -20.32 10.57
C ALA A 93 -6.14 -20.23 9.10
N ALA A 94 -4.86 -19.99 8.84
CA ALA A 94 -4.32 -19.92 7.48
C ALA A 94 -4.38 -21.27 6.75
N VAL A 95 -4.08 -22.38 7.46
CA VAL A 95 -4.12 -23.74 6.88
C VAL A 95 -5.54 -24.15 6.50
N SER A 96 -6.53 -23.77 7.30
CA SER A 96 -7.94 -24.15 7.10
C SER A 96 -8.66 -23.32 6.04
N SER A 97 -8.16 -22.12 5.71
CA SER A 97 -8.88 -21.15 4.87
C SER A 97 -8.33 -20.97 3.45
N GLY A 98 -7.24 -21.67 3.08
CA GLY A 98 -6.74 -21.75 1.69
C GLY A 98 -6.12 -20.47 1.10
N ALA A 99 -5.97 -19.39 1.87
CA ALA A 99 -5.20 -18.18 1.58
C ALA A 99 -5.18 -17.34 2.87
N ALA A 100 -4.43 -16.22 2.90
CA ALA A 100 -4.27 -15.27 4.02
C ALA A 100 -5.59 -14.61 4.48
N ALA A 101 -6.55 -15.41 4.94
CA ALA A 101 -7.84 -14.98 5.46
C ALA A 101 -7.62 -14.21 6.75
N ALA A 102 -8.36 -13.10 6.89
CA ALA A 102 -8.33 -12.27 8.09
C ALA A 102 -8.64 -13.13 9.32
N VAL A 103 -7.66 -13.27 10.20
CA VAL A 103 -7.80 -14.07 11.42
C VAL A 103 -8.69 -13.30 12.39
N SER A 104 -9.73 -13.93 12.91
CA SER A 104 -10.67 -13.29 13.84
C SER A 104 -10.34 -13.61 15.29
N CYS A 105 -10.65 -12.68 16.19
CA CYS A 105 -10.48 -12.87 17.63
C CYS A 105 -11.43 -13.98 18.14
N PRO A 106 -10.94 -14.97 18.91
CA PRO A 106 -11.79 -16.07 19.39
C PRO A 106 -12.90 -15.62 20.36
N LEU A 107 -12.78 -14.42 20.95
CA LEU A 107 -13.77 -13.90 21.90
C LEU A 107 -14.82 -13.00 21.25
N CYS A 108 -14.39 -11.99 20.49
CA CYS A 108 -15.30 -10.98 19.93
C CYS A 108 -15.42 -11.04 18.41
N ARG A 109 -14.71 -11.97 17.75
CA ARG A 109 -14.67 -12.13 16.28
C ARG A 109 -14.20 -10.92 15.49
N ALA A 110 -13.72 -9.87 16.15
CA ALA A 110 -13.09 -8.74 15.47
C ALA A 110 -11.82 -9.20 14.74
N GLU A 111 -11.51 -8.57 13.62
CA GLU A 111 -10.32 -8.87 12.83
C GLU A 111 -9.04 -8.57 13.64
N LEU A 112 -8.19 -9.58 13.76
CA LEU A 112 -6.83 -9.46 14.25
C LEU A 112 -5.98 -9.06 13.06
N ALA A 113 -5.72 -7.76 12.93
CA ALA A 113 -4.87 -7.28 11.85
C ALA A 113 -3.50 -8.00 11.89
N PRO A 114 -3.00 -8.50 10.75
CA PRO A 114 -1.63 -9.01 10.69
C PRO A 114 -0.65 -7.89 11.07
N PRO A 115 0.51 -8.22 11.66
CA PRO A 115 1.53 -7.22 11.92
C PRO A 115 1.90 -6.56 10.57
N PRO A 116 1.83 -5.23 10.43
CA PRO A 116 2.13 -4.60 9.15
C PRO A 116 3.61 -4.83 8.82
N ALA A 117 3.91 -5.08 7.55
CA ALA A 117 5.26 -5.28 7.06
C ALA A 117 6.16 -4.11 7.51
N GLY A 118 7.16 -4.41 8.36
CA GLY A 118 8.09 -3.43 8.93
C GLY A 118 7.73 -2.90 10.33
N SER A 119 6.58 -3.27 10.90
CA SER A 119 6.37 -3.10 12.35
C SER A 119 6.86 -4.33 13.07
N GLY A 120 7.95 -4.18 13.83
CA GLY A 120 8.42 -5.25 14.71
C GLY A 120 7.31 -5.74 15.66
N PRO A 121 7.52 -6.86 16.36
CA PRO A 121 6.53 -7.60 17.18
C PRO A 121 5.98 -6.84 18.41
N ALA A 122 6.09 -5.51 18.44
CA ALA A 122 5.91 -4.66 19.61
C ALA A 122 4.94 -3.48 19.42
N ALA A 123 4.19 -3.40 18.32
CA ALA A 123 3.28 -2.28 18.10
C ALA A 123 2.13 -2.23 19.13
N SER A 124 1.53 -3.39 19.46
CA SER A 124 0.43 -3.48 20.44
C SER A 124 0.92 -3.57 21.89
N SER A 125 2.12 -4.13 22.13
CA SER A 125 2.67 -4.30 23.49
C SER A 125 3.10 -2.98 24.13
N ARG A 126 3.39 -1.95 23.33
CA ARG A 126 3.75 -0.58 23.77
C ARG A 126 2.56 0.26 24.26
N ILE A 127 1.33 -0.19 24.05
CA ILE A 127 0.14 0.55 24.48
C ILE A 127 -0.09 0.29 25.98
N ALA A 128 -0.05 1.34 26.80
CA ALA A 128 -0.29 1.21 28.22
C ALA A 128 -1.72 0.72 28.53
N VAL A 129 -1.90 0.07 29.68
CA VAL A 129 -3.23 -0.32 30.17
C VAL A 129 -4.11 0.92 30.32
N GLY A 130 -5.39 0.81 29.96
CA GLY A 130 -6.30 1.94 30.04
C GLY A 130 -6.21 2.92 28.87
N GLN A 131 -5.22 2.78 27.97
CA GLN A 131 -5.14 3.60 26.77
C GLN A 131 -6.04 3.04 25.65
N PRO A 132 -6.65 3.92 24.83
CA PRO A 132 -7.42 3.51 23.68
C PRO A 132 -6.52 2.81 22.66
N LEU A 133 -6.99 1.67 22.15
CA LEU A 133 -6.28 0.92 21.12
C LEU A 133 -6.43 1.63 19.77
N PRO A 134 -5.33 1.73 18.99
CA PRO A 134 -5.38 2.35 17.69
C PRO A 134 -6.28 1.54 16.77
N ARG A 135 -7.35 2.18 16.31
CA ARG A 135 -8.24 1.63 15.29
C ARG A 135 -7.80 2.15 13.93
N ARG A 136 -7.85 1.28 12.92
CA ARG A 136 -7.73 1.68 11.53
C ARG A 136 -9.13 1.68 10.93
N VAL A 137 -9.63 2.85 10.55
CA VAL A 137 -10.80 2.98 9.69
C VAL A 137 -10.29 3.49 8.36
N ASN A 138 -10.58 2.78 7.28
CA ASN A 138 -10.20 3.24 5.95
C ASN A 138 -11.20 4.33 5.50
N LEU A 139 -10.95 5.56 5.92
CA LEU A 139 -11.79 6.71 5.55
C LEU A 139 -11.75 6.99 4.04
N ALA A 140 -10.66 6.64 3.35
CA ALA A 140 -10.57 6.77 1.90
C ALA A 140 -11.59 5.87 1.19
N ALA A 141 -11.80 4.63 1.64
CA ALA A 141 -12.83 3.76 1.07
C ALA A 141 -14.27 4.30 1.24
N LEU A 142 -14.46 5.24 2.16
CA LEU A 142 -15.77 5.84 2.50
C LEU A 142 -15.96 7.22 1.84
N SER A 143 -14.88 7.83 1.36
CA SER A 143 -14.91 9.13 0.70
C SER A 143 -15.34 8.94 -0.75
N GLU A 144 -16.35 9.70 -1.18
CA GLU A 144 -16.84 9.67 -2.56
C GLU A 144 -15.75 10.09 -3.56
N MET A 145 -14.92 11.08 -3.21
CA MET A 145 -13.78 11.51 -4.02
C MET A 145 -12.77 10.39 -4.28
N HIS A 146 -12.60 9.47 -3.33
CA HIS A 146 -11.66 8.35 -3.45
C HIS A 146 -12.32 7.09 -4.01
N ARG A 147 -13.64 7.10 -4.23
CA ARG A 147 -14.37 6.00 -4.86
C ARG A 147 -14.21 6.02 -6.37
N GLN A 148 -14.04 7.20 -6.96
CA GLN A 148 -13.70 7.34 -8.37
C GLN A 148 -12.19 7.06 -8.53
N PRO A 149 -11.79 6.05 -9.32
CA PRO A 149 -10.38 5.86 -9.61
C PRO A 149 -9.91 7.09 -10.38
N SER A 150 -8.97 7.85 -9.80
CA SER A 150 -8.35 8.98 -10.49
C SER A 150 -7.78 8.48 -11.80
N THR A 151 -8.13 9.13 -12.91
CA THR A 151 -7.62 8.71 -14.21
C THR A 151 -6.12 8.99 -14.27
N LEU A 152 -5.41 8.28 -15.17
CA LEU A 152 -3.99 8.56 -15.40
C LEU A 152 -3.77 10.01 -15.88
N GLU A 153 -4.73 10.54 -16.65
CA GLU A 153 -4.73 11.93 -17.13
C GLU A 153 -4.84 12.93 -15.98
N GLU A 154 -5.75 12.71 -15.04
CA GLU A 154 -5.93 13.57 -13.86
C GLU A 154 -4.72 13.52 -12.91
N THR A 155 -4.14 12.33 -12.73
CA THR A 155 -3.08 12.13 -11.73
C THR A 155 -1.70 12.50 -12.28
N TYR A 156 -1.46 12.26 -13.58
CA TYR A 156 -0.16 12.42 -14.23
C TYR A 156 -0.31 12.94 -15.67
N PRO A 157 -0.74 14.21 -15.87
CA PRO A 157 -1.08 14.74 -17.19
C PRO A 157 0.08 14.64 -18.18
N GLU A 158 1.30 14.97 -17.76
CA GLU A 158 2.51 14.88 -18.60
C GLU A 158 2.84 13.43 -19.02
N THR A 159 2.62 12.47 -18.11
CA THR A 159 2.87 11.05 -18.41
C THR A 159 1.81 10.52 -19.36
N TYR A 160 0.55 10.89 -19.15
CA TYR A 160 -0.56 10.54 -20.03
C TYR A 160 -0.32 11.06 -21.45
N GLN A 161 0.01 12.35 -21.61
CA GLN A 161 0.33 12.94 -22.92
C GLN A 161 1.49 12.24 -23.62
N TRP A 162 2.52 11.84 -22.87
CA TRP A 162 3.66 11.10 -23.43
C TRP A 162 3.24 9.70 -23.92
N ILE A 163 2.38 8.99 -23.19
CA ILE A 163 1.84 7.68 -23.59
C ILE A 163 1.01 7.82 -24.87
N GLU A 164 0.10 8.80 -24.93
CA GLU A 164 -0.72 9.06 -26.12
C GLU A 164 0.15 9.37 -27.34
N ARG A 165 1.14 10.25 -27.19
CA ARG A 165 2.07 10.61 -28.27
C ARG A 165 2.81 9.38 -28.79
N ARG A 166 3.25 8.48 -27.91
CA ARG A 166 3.88 7.22 -28.32
C ARG A 166 2.92 6.28 -29.04
N ALA A 167 1.68 6.19 -28.59
CA ALA A 167 0.66 5.38 -29.25
C ALA A 167 0.37 5.90 -30.68
N GLN A 168 0.33 7.22 -30.87
CA GLN A 168 0.15 7.86 -32.18
C GLN A 168 1.32 7.57 -33.13
N ILE A 169 2.57 7.73 -32.65
CA ILE A 169 3.77 7.42 -33.44
C ILE A 169 3.78 5.94 -33.87
N ALA A 170 3.43 5.03 -32.95
CA ALA A 170 3.37 3.60 -33.25
C ALA A 170 2.27 3.27 -34.29
N ALA A 171 1.10 3.91 -34.19
CA ALA A 171 0.00 3.73 -35.15
C ALA A 171 0.35 4.25 -36.55
N GLN A 172 1.02 5.41 -36.63
CA GLN A 172 1.50 5.99 -37.90
C GLN A 172 2.53 5.08 -38.57
N GLY A 173 3.53 4.59 -37.82
CA GLY A 173 4.52 3.66 -38.36
C GLY A 173 3.93 2.35 -38.88
N ALA A 174 2.85 1.85 -38.26
CA ALA A 174 2.15 0.67 -38.75
C ALA A 174 1.43 0.92 -40.09
N GLN A 175 0.77 2.06 -40.25
CA GLN A 175 0.08 2.42 -41.50
C GLN A 175 1.06 2.61 -42.67
N ASP A 176 2.22 3.23 -42.43
CA ASP A 176 3.23 3.45 -43.46
C ASP A 176 3.84 2.12 -43.98
N SER A 177 3.97 1.11 -43.09
CA SER A 177 4.46 -0.22 -43.46
C SER A 177 3.49 -1.01 -44.36
N VAL A 178 2.17 -0.83 -44.14
CA VAL A 178 1.12 -1.46 -44.96
C VAL A 178 1.04 -0.77 -46.34
N GLY A 179 1.22 0.56 -46.39
CA GLY A 179 1.26 1.32 -47.65
C GLY A 179 2.49 1.05 -48.53
N GLN A 180 3.67 0.87 -47.93
CA GLN A 180 4.90 0.56 -48.69
C GLN A 180 4.89 -0.86 -49.29
N SER A 181 4.22 -1.82 -48.63
CA SER A 181 4.10 -3.19 -49.14
C SER A 181 3.21 -3.28 -50.39
N ALA A 182 2.27 -2.36 -50.58
CA ALA A 182 1.42 -2.32 -51.79
C ALA A 182 2.14 -1.74 -53.02
N ASN A 183 3.16 -0.89 -52.83
CA ASN A 183 3.93 -0.29 -53.94
C ASN A 183 5.14 -1.12 -54.38
N ALA A 184 5.49 -2.21 -53.69
CA ALA A 184 6.60 -3.09 -54.06
C ALA A 184 6.24 -4.16 -55.13
N ALA A 185 4.99 -4.25 -55.57
CA ALA A 185 4.52 -5.27 -56.53
C ALA A 185 4.71 -4.90 -58.02
N ALA A 186 5.45 -3.83 -58.34
CA ALA A 186 5.74 -3.43 -59.72
C ALA A 186 7.24 -3.12 -59.92
N GLY A 187 8.06 -4.17 -60.05
CA GLY A 187 9.49 -4.05 -60.39
C GLY A 187 10.10 -5.39 -60.84
N PRO A 188 10.94 -5.41 -61.88
CA PRO A 188 11.15 -6.60 -62.71
C PRO A 188 12.26 -7.55 -62.23
N GLY A 189 12.04 -8.84 -62.47
CA GLY A 189 13.04 -9.77 -63.03
C GLY A 189 14.15 -10.30 -62.12
N PRO A 190 14.27 -11.63 -61.95
CA PRO A 190 15.38 -12.23 -61.20
C PRO A 190 16.63 -12.36 -62.09
N THR A 191 17.76 -11.79 -61.65
CA THR A 191 19.10 -12.20 -62.10
C THR A 191 19.86 -12.83 -60.94
N SER A 192 20.18 -14.12 -61.14
CA SER A 192 20.99 -14.97 -60.27
C SER A 192 22.48 -14.95 -60.78
N PRO A 193 23.43 -15.69 -60.19
CA PRO A 193 24.41 -15.14 -59.24
C PRO A 193 25.89 -15.40 -59.65
N ALA A 194 26.87 -14.83 -58.93
CA ALA A 194 28.27 -15.27 -58.97
C ALA A 194 29.13 -14.62 -57.84
N PRO A 195 30.31 -15.19 -57.50
CA PRO A 195 30.72 -15.41 -56.10
C PRO A 195 32.03 -14.71 -55.68
N THR A 196 32.53 -15.08 -54.49
CA THR A 196 33.84 -14.82 -53.86
C THR A 196 34.00 -13.41 -53.25
N ASP A 197 34.62 -13.20 -52.09
CA ASP A 197 35.74 -13.95 -51.54
C ASP A 197 35.84 -13.91 -50.02
N SER A 198 36.55 -14.90 -49.52
CA SER A 198 36.95 -15.09 -48.13
C SER A 198 37.99 -14.06 -47.71
N SER A 199 37.90 -13.52 -46.49
CA SER A 199 39.08 -13.11 -45.71
C SER A 199 38.71 -12.94 -44.24
N ALA A 200 39.06 -13.97 -43.48
CA ALA A 200 39.20 -13.93 -42.04
C ALA A 200 40.37 -13.03 -41.64
N THR A 201 40.21 -12.22 -40.59
CA THR A 201 41.32 -11.87 -39.70
C THR A 201 40.82 -11.78 -38.27
N ALA A 202 41.55 -12.50 -37.42
CA ALA A 202 41.35 -12.65 -36.00
C ALA A 202 41.99 -11.49 -35.21
N ALA A 203 41.35 -11.09 -34.11
CA ALA A 203 41.97 -10.38 -32.99
C ALA A 203 41.20 -10.81 -31.72
N ALA A 204 41.73 -11.68 -30.87
CA ALA A 204 42.75 -11.46 -29.83
C ALA A 204 42.14 -11.15 -28.45
N ALA A 205 42.47 -12.04 -27.50
CA ALA A 205 42.38 -12.06 -26.02
C ALA A 205 42.06 -10.72 -25.31
N GLY A 206 41.17 -10.64 -24.30
CA GLY A 206 41.20 -11.25 -22.95
C GLY A 206 41.36 -10.11 -21.89
N PRO A 207 41.41 -10.34 -20.55
CA PRO A 207 40.60 -11.19 -19.67
C PRO A 207 40.06 -10.43 -18.41
N ALA A 208 39.25 -11.16 -17.62
CA ALA A 208 39.16 -11.21 -16.15
C ALA A 208 39.03 -9.93 -15.28
N SER A 209 37.99 -9.91 -14.45
CA SER A 209 38.02 -9.38 -13.09
C SER A 209 37.03 -10.15 -12.21
N GLY A 210 37.54 -10.91 -11.24
CA GLY A 210 36.85 -11.21 -9.98
C GLY A 210 37.47 -10.33 -8.88
N PRO A 211 37.43 -10.71 -7.59
CA PRO A 211 36.50 -11.60 -6.89
C PRO A 211 35.27 -10.88 -6.31
#